data_AF-A0A6C1PAY1-F1
#
_entry.id   AF-A0A6C1PAY1-F1
#
_cell.length_a   1.000
_cell.length_b   1.000
_cell.length_c   1.000
_cell.angle_alpha   90.00
_cell.angle_beta   90.00
_cell.angle_gamma   90.00
#
_symmetry.space_group_name_H-M   'P 1'
#
loop_
_entity.id
_entity.type
_entity.pdbx_description
1 polymer ?
#
loop_
_entity_poly.entity_id
_entity_poly.type
_entity_poly.pdbx_seq_one_letter_code
_entity_poly.pdbx_strand_id
1 'polypeptide(L)' 'MGNLLYIIAVILVIAWLVGFIGYSAGGIIHILLVIAVIVVLLQVIQGRRIV' A
#
# COMPACT_ATOMS: atom_id res chain seq x y z
N MET A 1 -5.05 20.73 4.10
CA MET A 1 -4.51 19.96 2.95
C MET A 1 -4.19 18.50 3.30
N GLY A 2 -5.07 17.79 4.04
CA GLY A 2 -4.86 16.38 4.42
C GLY A 2 -5.59 15.37 3.52
N ASN A 3 -6.67 15.80 2.84
CA ASN A 3 -7.54 14.90 2.09
C ASN A 3 -6.90 14.29 0.83
N LEU A 4 -6.08 15.04 0.10
CA LEU A 4 -5.54 14.55 -1.18
C LEU A 4 -4.60 13.36 -0.97
N LEU A 5 -3.73 13.44 0.03
CA LEU A 5 -2.80 12.37 0.37
C LEU A 5 -3.50 11.16 1.01
N TYR A 6 -4.61 11.37 1.74
CA TYR A 6 -5.44 10.28 2.26
C TYR A 6 -6.14 9.54 1.10
N ILE A 7 -6.71 10.27 0.15
CA ILE A 7 -7.35 9.70 -1.04
C ILE A 7 -6.32 8.88 -1.85
N ILE A 8 -5.13 9.43 -2.06
CA ILE A 8 -4.04 8.71 -2.73
C ILE A 8 -3.66 7.43 -1.98
N ALA A 9 -3.55 7.47 -0.65
CA ALA A 9 -3.25 6.29 0.16
C ALA A 9 -4.35 5.22 0.03
N VAL A 10 -5.62 5.61 0.08
CA VAL A 10 -6.76 4.70 -0.09
C VAL A 10 -6.75 4.05 -1.49
N ILE A 11 -6.50 4.83 -2.54
CA ILE A 11 -6.40 4.31 -3.91
C ILE A 11 -5.25 3.31 -4.03
N LEU A 12 -4.09 3.61 -3.45
CA LEU A 12 -2.93 2.72 -3.44
C LEU A 12 -3.23 1.38 -2.75
N VAL A 13 -3.94 1.40 -1.62
CA VAL A 13 -4.35 0.19 -0.90
C VAL A 13 -5.31 -0.65 -1.75
N ILE A 14 -6.30 -0.03 -2.40
CA ILE A 14 -7.29 -0.73 -3.23
C ILE A 14 -6.61 -1.35 -4.46
N ALA A 15 -5.77 -0.58 -5.17
CA ALA A 15 -5.03 -1.06 -6.33
C ALA A 15 -4.10 -2.23 -5.96
N TRP A 16 -3.47 -2.17 -4.78
CA TRP A 16 -2.66 -3.27 -4.25
C TRP A 16 -3.50 -4.53 -3.99
N LEU A 17 -4.66 -4.40 -3.37
CA LEU A 17 -5.53 -5.54 -3.05
C LEU A 17 -6.04 -6.24 -4.32
N VAL A 18 -6.38 -5.45 -5.34
CA VAL A 18 -6.78 -5.96 -6.67
C VAL A 18 -5.61 -6.67 -7.35
N GLY A 19 -4.39 -6.11 -7.29
CA GLY A 19 -3.18 -6.75 -7.82
C GLY A 19 -2.81 -8.05 -7.10
N PHE A 20 -2.98 -8.10 -5.77
CA PHE A 20 -2.71 -9.28 -4.96
C PHE A 20 -3.64 -10.46 -5.30
N ILE A 21 -4.93 -10.18 -5.51
CA ILE A 21 -5.92 -11.22 -5.85
C ILE A 21 -5.83 -11.62 -7.33
N GLY A 22 -5.54 -10.66 -8.23
CA GLY A 22 -5.51 -10.88 -9.67
C GLY A 22 -4.25 -11.58 -10.19
N TYR A 23 -3.13 -11.49 -9.48
CA TYR A 23 -1.85 -12.04 -9.93
C TYR A 23 -1.30 -13.06 -8.91
N SER A 24 -1.63 -14.35 -9.11
CA SER A 24 -0.85 -15.50 -8.59
C SER A 24 0.52 -15.61 -9.27
N ALA A 25 1.20 -14.47 -9.47
CA ALA A 25 2.53 -14.43 -10.04
C ALA A 25 3.53 -14.87 -8.96
N GLY A 26 4.38 -15.85 -9.31
CA GLY A 26 5.15 -16.68 -8.39
C GLY A 26 5.89 -15.98 -7.24
N GLY A 27 6.28 -16.76 -6.24
CA GLY A 27 6.61 -16.33 -4.87
C GLY A 27 7.45 -15.06 -4.66
N ILE A 28 8.31 -14.68 -5.61
CA ILE A 28 9.07 -13.42 -5.56
C ILE A 28 8.16 -12.18 -5.62
N ILE A 29 7.17 -12.17 -6.52
CA ILE A 29 6.25 -11.03 -6.66
C ILE A 29 5.37 -10.92 -5.41
N HIS A 30 5.00 -12.06 -4.84
CA HIS A 30 4.22 -12.09 -3.60
C HIS A 30 5.00 -11.47 -2.42
N ILE A 31 6.29 -11.79 -2.27
CA ILE A 31 7.14 -11.20 -1.21
C ILE A 31 7.28 -9.69 -1.40
N LEU A 32 7.52 -9.22 -2.63
CA LEU A 32 7.60 -7.79 -2.93
C LEU A 32 6.28 -7.07 -2.64
N LEU A 33 5.13 -7.70 -2.95
CA LEU A 33 3.80 -7.17 -2.62
C LEU A 33 3.56 -7.10 -1.12
N VAL A 34 3.96 -8.12 -0.35
CA VAL A 34 3.84 -8.11 1.12
C VAL A 34 4.64 -6.96 1.74
N ILE A 35 5.88 -6.73 1.28
CA ILE A 35 6.70 -5.59 1.73
C ILE A 35 6.00 -4.26 1.41
N ALA A 36 5.43 -4.12 0.21
CA ALA A 36 4.70 -2.92 -0.18
C ALA A 36 3.50 -2.63 0.74
N VAL A 37 2.74 -3.65 1.17
CA VAL A 37 1.67 -3.48 2.17
C VAL A 37 2.20 -2.98 3.48
N ILE A 38 3.25 -3.60 4.00
CA ILE A 38 3.81 -3.27 5.30
C ILE A 38 4.24 -1.80 5.29
N VAL A 39 4.92 -1.34 4.24
CA VAL A 39 5.30 0.07 4.08
C VAL A 39 4.09 0.99 4.06
N VAL A 40 3.02 0.64 3.33
CA VAL A 40 1.78 1.43 3.27
C VAL A 40 1.06 1.47 4.62
N LEU A 41 0.93 0.33 5.31
CA LEU A 41 0.35 0.26 6.65
C LEU A 41 1.16 1.09 7.66
N LEU A 42 2.48 0.95 7.64
CA LEU A 42 3.37 1.76 8.47
C LEU A 42 3.20 3.25 8.15
N GLN A 43 3.08 3.63 6.88
CA GLN A 43 2.89 5.02 6.47
C GLN A 43 1.54 5.60 6.88
N VAL A 44 0.47 4.78 6.84
CA VAL A 44 -0.87 5.16 7.30
C VAL A 44 -0.91 5.29 8.82
N ILE A 45 -0.36 4.33 9.55
CA ILE A 45 -0.31 4.32 11.02
C ILE A 45 0.60 5.43 11.55
N GLN A 46 1.75 5.66 10.92
CA GLN A 46 2.67 6.75 11.30
C GLN A 46 2.10 8.13 10.96
N GLY A 47 1.02 8.20 10.17
CA GLY A 47 0.20 9.41 10.02
C GLY A 47 1.01 10.68 9.85
N ARG A 48 2.01 10.69 8.95
CA ARG A 48 2.93 11.82 8.72
C ARG A 48 3.25 12.66 9.97
N ARG A 49 4.26 12.24 10.73
CA ARG A 49 5.24 13.23 11.22
C ARG A 49 6.46 13.20 10.31
N ILE A 50 6.28 13.77 9.12
CA ILE A 50 7.42 14.26 8.34
C ILE A 50 7.60 15.69 8.89
N VAL A 51 8.55 15.85 9.82
CA VAL A 51 9.04 17.16 10.27
C VAL A 51 10.08 17.68 9.29
#